data_AF-A0A3Q9KUR2-F1
#
_entry.id   AF-A0A3Q9KUR2-F1
#
_cell.length_a   1.000
_cell.length_b   1.000
_cell.length_c   1.000
_cell.angle_alpha   90.00
_cell.angle_beta   90.00
_cell.angle_gamma   90.00
#
_symmetry.space_group_name_H-M   'P 1'
#
loop_
_entity.id
_entity.type
_entity.pdbx_description
1 polymer ?
#
loop_
_entity_poly.entity_id
_entity_poly.type
_entity_poly.pdbx_seq_one_letter_code
_entity_poly.pdbx_strand_id
1 'polypeptide(L)'
;MDMGEGERSSPLIPVVIGSDGTAVVDGEPVPVMGGESVDVAILDTLHGYARNRNTPVTASISDPVSGSVAIVEVAPDGSSRLVEQREEPATEREEPATAVLPAVEATPPTPTPTTPTPPAATPVPSTAAPAAPAAPVPPVTTPGPSPVPPAPTGRSGSVGSVGAVEGPEPVRDAAGRGRPARGPVSGQSDDEYQGPSLLKQPLVIGAVAVVVALLVVVPLIALGSDSGGGRDQAAGTVEATTPTTPEPTPSESASVTSSPSASPSVSSSASPSASKSASPKPSRSPSTAPAAPNPRPTAGDADQSDIPTGTVVLKNKKWSLCLDLPGTGKGKKDQRVRDGACVTSSADNQRWTLAKSSSGQGTRGADLYLIRNVKDGLCLDLPYYEGRRASTPVSEFTCDGTDHDNQLWWFDKRANGTYWVRNQKSGDLCLDVARADKATAHAGLTIFGCSDLDDHQWRFVKV
;
A
#
# COMPACT_ATOMS: atom_id res chain seq x y z
N MET A 1 -1.69 42.05 21.21
CA MET A 1 -1.07 42.27 19.88
C MET A 1 -0.85 40.89 19.32
N ASP A 2 -1.89 40.41 18.65
CA ASP A 2 -1.99 39.06 18.11
C ASP A 2 -1.32 39.07 16.74
N MET A 3 -0.23 38.33 16.62
CA MET A 3 0.57 38.25 15.39
C MET A 3 -0.16 37.27 14.48
N GLY A 4 -0.81 37.79 13.44
CA GLY A 4 -1.40 36.99 12.37
C GLY A 4 -0.36 36.01 11.84
N GLU A 5 -0.56 34.73 12.14
CA GLU A 5 0.10 33.64 11.46
C GLU A 5 -0.33 33.70 10.00
N GLY A 6 0.51 34.30 9.16
CA GLY A 6 0.30 34.29 7.72
C GLY A 6 0.15 32.83 7.28
N GLU A 7 -0.99 32.50 6.69
CA GLU A 7 -1.23 31.25 5.98
C GLU A 7 -0.04 30.99 5.08
N ARG A 8 0.86 30.11 5.53
CA ARG A 8 1.91 29.59 4.67
C ARG A 8 1.18 28.71 3.67
N SER A 9 0.95 29.27 2.48
CA SER A 9 0.43 28.54 1.34
C SER A 9 1.23 27.25 1.21
N SER A 10 0.56 26.12 1.46
CA SER A 10 1.17 24.81 1.31
C SER A 10 1.68 24.70 -0.13
N PRO A 11 2.91 24.22 -0.35
CA PRO A 11 3.46 24.10 -1.69
C PRO A 11 2.56 23.18 -2.53
N LEU A 12 2.11 23.70 -3.68
CA LEU A 12 1.32 22.95 -4.65
C LEU A 12 2.19 21.87 -5.30
N ILE A 13 1.72 20.62 -5.26
CA ILE A 13 2.36 19.48 -5.92
C ILE A 13 1.99 19.52 -7.42
N PRO A 14 2.96 19.62 -8.35
CA PRO A 14 2.64 19.61 -9.77
C PRO A 14 2.28 18.19 -10.22
N VAL A 15 1.17 18.07 -10.96
CA VAL A 15 0.72 16.83 -11.59
C VAL A 15 0.49 17.10 -13.07
N VAL A 16 1.09 16.29 -13.93
CA VAL A 16 0.95 16.43 -15.39
C VAL A 16 0.40 15.14 -15.97
N ILE A 17 -0.69 15.25 -16.72
CA ILE A 17 -1.29 14.13 -17.47
C ILE A 17 -0.75 14.18 -18.89
N GLY A 18 -0.07 13.12 -19.32
CA GLY A 18 0.44 12.95 -20.68
C GLY A 18 -0.69 12.65 -21.67
N SER A 19 -0.48 13.01 -22.94
CA SER A 19 -1.44 12.72 -24.01
C SER A 19 -1.67 11.24 -24.28
N ASP A 20 -0.78 10.40 -23.79
CA ASP A 20 -0.85 8.93 -23.86
C ASP A 20 -1.61 8.31 -22.67
N GLY A 21 -2.17 9.14 -21.78
CA GLY A 21 -2.83 8.67 -20.56
C GLY A 21 -1.85 8.24 -19.47
N THR A 22 -0.57 8.60 -19.57
CA THR A 22 0.34 8.49 -18.43
C THR A 22 0.16 9.71 -17.52
N ALA A 23 0.60 9.61 -16.27
CA ALA A 23 0.65 10.76 -15.37
C ALA A 23 1.96 10.79 -14.60
N VAL A 24 2.34 11.99 -14.19
CA VAL A 24 3.54 12.25 -13.39
C VAL A 24 3.15 13.16 -12.23
N VAL A 25 3.49 12.78 -10.99
CA VAL A 25 3.26 13.56 -9.76
C VAL A 25 4.62 13.93 -9.18
N ASP A 26 4.90 15.24 -9.05
CA ASP A 26 6.19 15.76 -8.57
C ASP A 26 7.41 15.24 -9.35
N GLY A 27 7.24 15.00 -10.66
CA GLY A 27 8.28 14.42 -11.52
C GLY A 27 8.40 12.89 -11.46
N GLU A 28 7.64 12.22 -10.60
CA GLU A 28 7.61 10.75 -10.50
C GLU A 28 6.44 10.15 -11.30
N PRO A 29 6.69 9.15 -12.18
CA PRO A 29 5.62 8.49 -12.92
C PRO A 29 4.61 7.82 -11.99
N VAL A 30 3.32 8.03 -12.27
CA VAL A 30 2.21 7.40 -11.56
C VAL A 30 1.96 6.02 -12.17
N PRO A 31 2.05 4.93 -11.38
CA PRO A 31 1.72 3.60 -11.86
C PRO A 31 0.21 3.48 -12.06
N VAL A 32 -0.24 3.31 -13.31
CA VAL A 32 -1.64 3.04 -13.64
C VAL A 32 -1.80 1.54 -13.85
N MET A 33 -2.66 0.89 -13.06
CA MET A 33 -2.92 -0.54 -13.26
C MET A 33 -3.91 -0.79 -14.40
N GLY A 34 -3.86 -1.99 -15.00
CA GLY A 34 -4.79 -2.37 -16.06
C GLY A 34 -6.25 -2.28 -15.61
N GLY A 35 -7.03 -1.41 -16.25
CA GLY A 35 -8.45 -1.17 -15.94
C GLY A 35 -8.72 -0.03 -14.95
N GLU A 36 -7.68 0.55 -14.35
CA GLU A 36 -7.77 1.75 -13.51
C GLU A 36 -7.73 3.02 -14.37
N SER A 37 -8.46 4.07 -13.98
CA SER A 37 -8.33 5.38 -14.63
C SER A 37 -7.15 6.16 -14.06
N VAL A 38 -6.52 6.97 -14.91
CA VAL A 38 -5.39 7.83 -14.54
C VAL A 38 -5.74 8.73 -13.36
N ASP A 39 -6.95 9.26 -13.32
CA ASP A 39 -7.44 10.13 -12.24
C ASP A 39 -7.41 9.42 -10.88
N VAL A 40 -7.85 8.16 -10.84
CA VAL A 40 -7.83 7.36 -9.61
C VAL A 40 -6.40 7.11 -9.16
N ALA A 41 -5.51 6.74 -10.08
CA ALA A 41 -4.10 6.51 -9.77
C ALA A 41 -3.39 7.79 -9.27
N ILE A 42 -3.76 8.96 -9.81
CA ILE A 42 -3.28 10.27 -9.33
C ILE A 42 -3.78 10.54 -7.90
N LEU A 43 -5.08 10.38 -7.66
CA LEU A 43 -5.68 10.64 -6.34
C LEU A 43 -5.12 9.71 -5.27
N ASP A 44 -4.94 8.42 -5.60
CA ASP A 44 -4.28 7.46 -4.73
C ASP A 44 -2.84 7.90 -4.46
N THR A 45 -2.09 8.31 -5.47
CA THR A 45 -0.72 8.81 -5.27
C THR A 45 -0.69 10.03 -4.34
N LEU A 46 -1.55 11.03 -4.57
CA LEU A 46 -1.66 12.23 -3.74
C LEU A 46 -2.12 11.92 -2.31
N HIS A 47 -2.99 10.93 -2.13
CA HIS A 47 -3.39 10.45 -0.81
C HIS A 47 -2.18 9.93 -0.03
N GLY A 48 -1.25 9.23 -0.67
CA GLY A 48 0.01 8.83 -0.05
C GLY A 48 0.85 10.00 0.43
N TYR A 49 0.98 11.02 -0.42
CA TYR A 49 1.65 12.26 -0.02
C TYR A 49 1.00 12.90 1.21
N ALA A 50 -0.33 12.94 1.28
CA ALA A 50 -1.07 13.45 2.42
C ALA A 50 -0.84 12.63 3.69
N ARG A 51 -0.92 11.30 3.58
CA ARG A 51 -0.67 10.36 4.68
C ARG A 51 0.73 10.50 5.24
N ASN A 52 1.73 10.53 4.37
CA ASN A 52 3.12 10.61 4.77
C ASN A 52 3.39 11.89 5.58
N ARG A 53 2.82 13.00 5.14
CA ARG A 53 2.96 14.31 5.80
C ARG A 53 2.00 14.49 6.98
N ASN A 54 1.02 13.59 7.16
CA ASN A 54 -0.08 13.71 8.12
C ASN A 54 -0.78 15.08 8.06
N THR A 55 -0.96 15.61 6.85
CA THR A 55 -1.64 16.89 6.58
C THR A 55 -2.21 16.84 5.16
N PRO A 56 -3.31 17.56 4.87
CA PRO A 56 -3.79 17.69 3.50
C PRO A 56 -2.70 18.22 2.57
N VAL A 57 -2.69 17.73 1.32
CA VAL A 57 -1.82 18.21 0.26
C VAL A 57 -2.65 18.81 -0.86
N THR A 58 -2.17 19.92 -1.40
CA THR A 58 -2.77 20.57 -2.55
C THR A 58 -1.93 20.25 -3.78
N ALA A 59 -2.58 19.90 -4.88
CA ALA A 59 -1.94 19.56 -6.14
C ALA A 59 -2.54 20.37 -7.29
N SER A 60 -1.72 20.74 -8.25
CA SER A 60 -2.13 21.35 -9.52
C SER A 60 -2.02 20.31 -10.62
N ILE A 61 -3.16 19.82 -11.10
CA ILE A 61 -3.30 18.83 -12.15
C ILE A 61 -3.47 19.54 -13.48
N SER A 62 -2.48 19.42 -14.35
CA SER A 62 -2.46 19.99 -15.69
C SER A 62 -2.63 18.89 -16.73
N ASP A 63 -3.61 19.05 -17.61
CA ASP A 63 -3.78 18.24 -18.82
C ASP A 63 -3.50 19.11 -20.06
N PRO A 64 -2.31 19.00 -20.67
CA PRO A 64 -1.94 19.78 -21.84
C PRO A 64 -2.79 19.49 -23.08
N VAL A 65 -3.46 18.34 -23.13
CA VAL A 65 -4.32 17.98 -24.28
C VAL A 65 -5.61 18.78 -24.26
N SER A 66 -6.20 18.93 -23.07
CA SER A 66 -7.43 19.73 -22.89
C SER A 66 -7.15 21.20 -22.57
N GLY A 67 -5.92 21.56 -22.18
CA GLY A 67 -5.61 22.89 -21.65
C GLY A 67 -6.23 23.16 -20.27
N SER A 68 -6.62 22.11 -19.56
CA SER A 68 -7.28 22.23 -18.26
C SER A 68 -6.24 22.22 -17.13
N VAL A 69 -6.45 23.08 -16.13
CA VAL A 69 -5.72 23.05 -14.87
C VAL A 69 -6.72 22.97 -13.71
N ALA A 70 -6.63 21.91 -12.91
CA ALA A 70 -7.43 21.70 -11.71
C ALA A 70 -6.54 21.77 -10.47
N ILE A 71 -7.00 22.45 -9.43
CA ILE A 71 -6.36 22.44 -8.11
C ILE A 71 -7.18 21.51 -7.21
N VAL A 72 -6.56 20.43 -6.75
CA VAL A 72 -7.21 19.42 -5.89
C VAL A 72 -6.51 19.39 -4.54
N GLU A 73 -7.28 19.30 -3.47
CA GLU A 73 -6.78 19.03 -2.13
C GLU A 73 -7.14 17.61 -1.73
N VAL A 74 -6.15 16.84 -1.25
CA VAL A 74 -6.33 15.46 -0.79
C VAL A 74 -5.89 15.37 0.66
N ALA A 75 -6.77 14.87 1.52
CA ALA A 75 -6.53 14.71 2.95
C ALA A 75 -5.91 13.34 3.29
N PRO A 76 -5.27 13.17 4.47
CA PRO A 76 -4.66 11.90 4.89
C PRO A 76 -5.66 10.74 5.03
N ASP A 77 -6.95 11.01 5.18
CA ASP A 77 -8.00 10.00 5.25
C ASP A 77 -8.48 9.50 3.89
N GLY A 78 -7.98 10.08 2.80
CA GLY A 78 -8.32 9.73 1.42
C GLY A 78 -9.47 10.57 0.85
N SER A 79 -10.05 11.48 1.63
CA SER A 79 -11.02 12.43 1.09
C SER A 79 -10.31 13.45 0.18
N SER A 80 -10.94 13.75 -0.96
CA SER A 80 -10.43 14.72 -1.93
C SER A 80 -11.49 15.75 -2.27
N ARG A 81 -11.09 17.01 -2.44
CA ARG A 81 -11.97 18.09 -2.92
C ARG A 81 -11.29 18.90 -4.01
N LEU A 82 -12.09 19.29 -5.01
CA LEU A 82 -11.67 20.25 -6.02
C LEU A 82 -11.71 21.65 -5.40
N VAL A 83 -10.56 22.32 -5.36
CA VAL A 83 -10.41 23.69 -4.83
C VAL A 83 -10.72 24.72 -5.91
N GLU A 84 -10.17 24.53 -7.11
CA GLU A 84 -10.35 25.42 -8.24
C GLU A 84 -10.25 24.61 -9.54
N GLN A 85 -11.01 24.98 -10.57
CA GLN A 85 -10.85 24.45 -11.92
C GLN A 85 -10.82 25.63 -12.88
N ARG A 86 -9.70 25.77 -13.58
CA ARG A 86 -9.52 26.77 -14.63
C ARG A 86 -9.34 26.02 -15.94
N GLU A 87 -10.30 26.16 -16.84
CA GLU A 87 -10.07 25.92 -18.25
C GLU A 87 -9.29 27.14 -18.76
N GLU A 88 -8.05 26.96 -19.20
CA GLU A 88 -7.42 28.04 -19.95
C GLU A 88 -8.26 28.22 -21.21
N PRO A 89 -8.78 29.44 -21.48
CA PRO A 89 -9.50 29.66 -22.73
C PRO A 89 -8.53 29.29 -23.83
N ALA A 90 -8.87 28.23 -24.58
CA ALA A 90 -8.06 27.73 -25.69
C ALA A 90 -7.76 28.95 -26.55
N THR A 91 -6.56 29.51 -26.38
CA THR A 91 -6.19 30.76 -27.02
C THR A 91 -6.26 30.41 -28.48
N GLU A 92 -7.27 30.97 -29.13
CA GLU A 92 -7.63 30.75 -30.52
C GLU A 92 -6.32 30.77 -31.28
N ARG A 93 -5.85 29.57 -31.62
CA ARG A 93 -4.58 29.37 -32.29
C ARG A 93 -4.85 29.95 -33.66
N GLU A 94 -4.60 31.25 -33.81
CA GLU A 94 -4.72 31.98 -35.07
C GLU A 94 -4.06 31.08 -36.11
N GLU A 95 -4.90 30.44 -36.92
CA GLU A 95 -4.44 29.83 -38.15
C GLU A 95 -3.64 30.93 -38.83
N PRO A 96 -2.39 30.68 -39.26
CA PRO A 96 -1.68 31.64 -40.07
C PRO A 96 -2.52 31.84 -41.34
N ALA A 97 -3.27 32.94 -41.36
CA ALA A 97 -4.05 33.35 -42.50
C ALA A 97 -3.11 33.33 -43.71
N THR A 98 -3.51 32.54 -44.71
CA THR A 98 -2.79 32.39 -45.97
C THR A 98 -2.73 33.76 -46.65
N ALA A 99 -1.67 34.52 -46.39
CA ALA A 99 -1.45 35.81 -47.01
C ALA A 99 -0.93 35.59 -48.44
N VAL A 100 -1.81 35.86 -49.39
CA VAL A 100 -1.51 36.00 -50.82
C VAL A 100 -0.45 37.10 -51.00
N LEU A 101 0.67 36.75 -51.62
CA LEU A 101 1.77 37.64 -51.99
C LEU A 101 1.33 38.71 -53.01
N PRO A 102 1.85 39.95 -52.89
CA PRO A 102 2.26 40.70 -54.06
C PRO A 102 3.79 40.89 -54.05
N ALA A 103 4.38 40.65 -55.21
CA ALA A 103 5.79 40.84 -55.51
C ALA A 103 6.17 42.32 -55.54
N VAL A 104 7.15 42.75 -54.73
CA VAL A 104 7.94 43.98 -54.97
C VAL A 104 9.36 43.80 -54.43
N GLU A 105 10.29 43.72 -55.38
CA GLU A 105 11.55 44.47 -55.50
C GLU A 105 12.62 44.45 -54.38
N ALA A 106 13.83 44.14 -54.84
CA ALA A 106 15.04 43.87 -54.08
C ALA A 106 15.66 45.11 -53.42
N THR A 107 16.18 44.93 -52.20
CA THR A 107 17.20 45.80 -51.58
C THR A 107 18.20 44.97 -50.75
N PRO A 108 19.44 45.47 -50.55
CA PRO A 108 20.66 44.67 -50.33
C PRO A 108 20.92 44.25 -48.86
N PRO A 109 21.86 43.29 -48.62
CA PRO A 109 22.04 42.65 -47.32
C PRO A 109 22.76 43.55 -46.31
N THR A 110 22.20 43.65 -45.10
CA THR A 110 22.83 44.25 -43.91
C THR A 110 23.39 43.12 -43.03
N PRO A 111 24.59 43.29 -42.43
CA PRO A 111 25.38 42.18 -41.88
C PRO A 111 24.87 41.60 -40.56
N THR A 112 25.25 40.33 -40.40
CA THR A 112 25.06 39.40 -39.29
C THR A 112 25.48 39.96 -37.92
N PRO A 113 24.67 39.82 -36.86
CA PRO A 113 25.15 40.02 -35.50
C PRO A 113 25.93 38.78 -35.02
N THR A 114 27.20 39.01 -34.70
CA THR A 114 28.17 38.08 -34.15
C THR A 114 27.69 37.49 -32.82
N THR A 115 27.67 36.17 -32.72
CA THR A 115 27.47 35.41 -31.49
C THR A 115 28.56 35.72 -30.46
N PRO A 116 28.25 36.15 -29.22
CA PRO A 116 29.25 36.27 -28.19
C PRO A 116 29.62 34.89 -27.62
N THR A 117 30.90 34.55 -27.76
CA THR A 117 31.61 33.44 -27.13
C THR A 117 31.46 33.49 -25.59
N PRO A 118 31.07 32.41 -24.91
CA PRO A 118 31.06 32.36 -23.45
C PRO A 118 32.50 32.35 -22.89
N PRO A 119 32.80 33.10 -21.82
CA PRO A 119 34.13 33.11 -21.22
C PRO A 119 34.45 31.79 -20.52
N ALA A 120 35.69 31.35 -20.72
CA ALA A 120 36.29 30.18 -20.10
C ALA A 120 36.27 30.28 -18.57
N ALA A 121 35.78 29.23 -17.91
CA ALA A 121 35.82 29.07 -16.47
C ALA A 121 37.27 28.89 -15.98
N THR A 122 37.75 29.83 -15.17
CA THR A 122 38.95 29.67 -14.35
C THR A 122 38.71 28.67 -13.22
N PRO A 123 39.63 27.72 -12.96
CA PRO A 123 39.54 26.83 -11.81
C PRO A 123 39.90 27.57 -10.52
N VAL A 124 39.00 27.51 -9.53
CA VAL A 124 39.22 28.03 -8.18
C VAL A 124 40.01 26.97 -7.38
N PRO A 125 41.11 27.33 -6.68
CA PRO A 125 41.84 26.39 -5.85
C PRO A 125 41.03 26.03 -4.60
N SER A 126 40.88 24.72 -4.38
CA SER A 126 40.27 24.12 -3.19
C SER A 126 41.23 24.26 -2.00
N THR A 127 40.91 25.19 -1.09
CA THR A 127 41.62 25.36 0.18
C THR A 127 41.11 24.30 1.16
N ALA A 128 41.93 23.29 1.40
CA ALA A 128 41.71 22.29 2.45
C ALA A 128 41.75 22.96 3.84
N ALA A 129 40.65 22.85 4.58
CA ALA A 129 40.58 23.24 5.99
C ALA A 129 41.26 22.18 6.87
N PRO A 130 42.07 22.57 7.88
CA PRO A 130 42.73 21.63 8.79
C PRO A 130 41.73 20.98 9.74
N ALA A 131 41.93 19.67 9.96
CA ALA A 131 41.18 18.82 10.87
C ALA A 131 41.25 19.35 12.32
N ALA A 132 40.10 19.47 12.96
CA ALA A 132 39.99 19.73 14.39
C ALA A 132 40.38 18.46 15.20
N PRO A 133 41.08 18.60 16.33
CA PRO A 133 41.44 17.47 17.18
C PRO A 133 40.23 16.87 17.88
N ALA A 134 40.17 15.53 17.90
CA ALA A 134 39.14 14.74 18.55
C ALA A 134 39.08 14.99 20.06
N ALA A 135 37.87 15.21 20.57
CA ALA A 135 37.60 15.26 22.00
C ALA A 135 37.73 13.86 22.65
N PRO A 136 38.18 13.77 23.91
CA PRO A 136 38.33 12.49 24.61
C PRO A 136 36.98 11.85 24.93
N VAL A 137 36.86 10.56 24.62
CA VAL A 137 35.70 9.70 24.92
C VAL A 137 35.67 9.39 26.42
N PRO A 138 34.54 9.52 27.13
CA PRO A 138 34.43 9.14 28.53
C PRO A 138 34.48 7.60 28.71
N PRO A 139 34.97 7.09 29.86
CA PRO A 139 35.10 5.67 30.10
C PRO A 139 33.74 4.97 30.21
N VAL A 140 33.62 3.85 29.50
CA VAL A 140 32.49 2.92 29.54
C VAL A 140 32.46 2.22 30.90
N THR A 141 31.39 2.44 31.65
CA THR A 141 31.06 1.66 32.85
C THR A 141 30.49 0.30 32.45
N THR A 142 31.23 -0.77 32.76
CA THR A 142 30.78 -2.17 32.65
C THR A 142 29.63 -2.46 33.62
N PRO A 143 28.47 -2.98 33.16
CA PRO A 143 27.44 -3.51 34.03
C PRO A 143 27.89 -4.85 34.64
N GLY A 144 27.73 -4.99 35.96
CA GLY A 144 28.01 -6.23 36.69
C GLY A 144 27.03 -7.37 36.34
N PRO A 145 27.41 -8.63 36.60
CA PRO A 145 26.62 -9.80 36.21
C PRO A 145 25.32 -9.91 37.01
N SER A 146 24.20 -10.10 36.31
CA SER A 146 22.90 -10.44 36.90
C SER A 146 22.87 -11.92 37.36
N PRO A 147 22.15 -12.24 38.45
CA PRO A 147 22.11 -13.57 39.04
C PRO A 147 21.28 -14.57 38.21
N VAL A 148 21.76 -15.81 38.20
CA VAL A 148 21.18 -16.98 37.52
C VAL A 148 19.98 -17.54 38.33
N PRO A 149 18.82 -17.79 37.72
CA PRO A 149 17.73 -18.52 38.38
C PRO A 149 17.93 -20.04 38.35
N PRO A 150 17.49 -20.80 39.38
CA PRO A 150 17.67 -22.24 39.47
C PRO A 150 16.70 -23.04 38.59
N ALA A 151 17.20 -24.18 38.09
CA ALA A 151 16.49 -25.11 37.21
C ALA A 151 15.42 -25.95 37.95
N PRO A 152 14.27 -26.24 37.34
CA PRO A 152 13.31 -27.21 37.87
C PRO A 152 13.67 -28.65 37.50
N THR A 153 13.62 -29.51 38.51
CA THR A 153 13.82 -30.95 38.47
C THR A 153 12.67 -31.68 37.79
N GLY A 154 13.01 -32.70 36.99
CA GLY A 154 12.07 -33.53 36.25
C GLY A 154 11.30 -34.52 37.12
N ARG A 155 10.19 -35.03 36.57
CA ARG A 155 9.49 -36.22 37.08
C ARG A 155 9.11 -37.13 35.92
N SER A 156 9.77 -38.27 35.89
CA SER A 156 9.51 -39.43 35.03
C SER A 156 8.36 -40.26 35.62
N GLY A 157 7.57 -40.89 34.75
CA GLY A 157 6.46 -41.76 35.14
C GLY A 157 5.95 -42.59 33.97
N SER A 158 6.63 -43.71 33.71
CA SER A 158 6.13 -44.91 33.03
C SER A 158 5.02 -45.57 33.87
N VAL A 159 3.99 -46.21 33.28
CA VAL A 159 3.69 -47.68 33.32
C VAL A 159 2.42 -48.04 32.49
N GLY A 160 2.52 -49.06 31.63
CA GLY A 160 1.59 -50.23 31.56
C GLY A 160 0.39 -50.13 30.59
N SER A 161 0.23 -50.91 29.50
CA SER A 161 0.23 -52.37 29.27
C SER A 161 -0.91 -53.14 29.95
N VAL A 162 -1.92 -53.57 29.17
CA VAL A 162 -2.54 -54.92 28.98
C VAL A 162 -3.82 -54.75 28.12
N GLY A 163 -3.99 -55.47 27.00
CA GLY A 163 -4.76 -56.74 26.88
C GLY A 163 -6.27 -56.45 26.67
N ALA A 164 -7.10 -57.13 25.88
CA ALA A 164 -7.05 -58.32 25.04
C ALA A 164 -8.45 -58.45 24.38
N VAL A 165 -8.54 -59.12 23.20
CA VAL A 165 -9.65 -60.02 22.75
C VAL A 165 -11.05 -59.37 22.53
N GLU A 166 -11.74 -59.46 21.38
CA GLU A 166 -12.46 -60.62 20.79
C GLU A 166 -13.18 -60.16 19.49
N GLY A 167 -13.33 -61.02 18.48
CA GLY A 167 -14.20 -60.78 17.30
C GLY A 167 -15.69 -61.10 17.59
N PRO A 168 -16.59 -61.36 16.61
CA PRO A 168 -16.47 -61.34 15.13
C PRO A 168 -17.63 -60.60 14.37
N GLU A 169 -17.45 -60.47 13.05
CA GLU A 169 -18.40 -60.45 11.90
C GLU A 169 -19.88 -60.84 12.17
N PRO A 170 -20.91 -60.33 11.42
CA PRO A 170 -21.01 -60.58 9.97
C PRO A 170 -21.72 -59.55 9.05
N VAL A 171 -21.28 -59.56 7.78
CA VAL A 171 -22.06 -59.65 6.52
C VAL A 171 -23.45 -58.98 6.45
N ARG A 172 -23.60 -58.03 5.49
CA ARG A 172 -24.68 -58.08 4.48
C ARG A 172 -24.54 -57.05 3.35
N ASP A 173 -24.81 -57.58 2.17
CA ASP A 173 -24.90 -56.97 0.85
C ASP A 173 -25.84 -55.76 0.76
N ALA A 174 -25.59 -54.85 -0.18
CA ALA A 174 -26.52 -54.62 -1.31
C ALA A 174 -26.07 -53.45 -2.20
N ALA A 175 -26.31 -53.65 -3.49
CA ALA A 175 -26.00 -52.82 -4.63
C ALA A 175 -26.85 -51.54 -4.75
N GLY A 176 -26.44 -50.65 -5.67
CA GLY A 176 -27.32 -49.68 -6.32
C GLY A 176 -26.66 -48.31 -6.48
N ARG A 177 -25.94 -48.05 -7.58
CA ARG A 177 -26.43 -47.34 -8.78
C ARG A 177 -27.20 -46.05 -8.46
N GLY A 178 -26.68 -44.90 -8.90
CA GLY A 178 -27.50 -43.71 -9.12
C GLY A 178 -26.73 -42.39 -9.25
N ARG A 179 -26.16 -42.14 -10.44
CA ARG A 179 -25.93 -40.77 -10.94
C ARG A 179 -27.28 -40.19 -11.41
N PRO A 180 -27.54 -38.90 -11.13
CA PRO A 180 -27.70 -37.92 -12.21
C PRO A 180 -26.98 -36.60 -11.85
N ALA A 181 -26.18 -35.94 -12.69
CA ALA A 181 -26.50 -35.22 -13.93
C ALA A 181 -27.40 -33.98 -13.76
N ARG A 182 -26.74 -32.81 -13.74
CA ARG A 182 -27.11 -31.46 -14.25
C ARG A 182 -28.43 -30.80 -13.84
N GLY A 183 -28.31 -29.56 -13.35
CA GLY A 183 -29.31 -28.49 -13.43
C GLY A 183 -28.69 -27.11 -13.12
N PRO A 184 -29.20 -26.00 -13.69
CA PRO A 184 -28.38 -24.87 -14.13
C PRO A 184 -28.48 -23.58 -13.28
N VAL A 185 -27.60 -22.67 -13.67
CA VAL A 185 -27.30 -21.32 -13.19
C VAL A 185 -28.45 -20.35 -13.47
N SER A 186 -28.77 -19.49 -12.49
CA SER A 186 -29.39 -18.17 -12.70
C SER A 186 -29.14 -17.30 -11.47
N GLY A 187 -28.18 -16.38 -11.57
CA GLY A 187 -27.93 -15.31 -10.60
C GLY A 187 -28.07 -13.96 -11.28
N GLN A 188 -29.24 -13.34 -11.13
CA GLN A 188 -29.46 -11.89 -11.10
C GLN A 188 -28.79 -11.35 -9.81
N SER A 189 -28.26 -10.14 -9.66
CA SER A 189 -28.30 -8.89 -10.42
C SER A 189 -27.16 -8.02 -9.86
N ASP A 190 -26.28 -7.54 -10.72
CA ASP A 190 -25.32 -6.49 -10.37
C ASP A 190 -25.99 -5.13 -10.60
N ASP A 191 -26.30 -4.42 -9.52
CA ASP A 191 -26.60 -2.98 -9.57
C ASP A 191 -25.28 -2.23 -9.69
N GLU A 192 -24.91 -1.91 -10.93
CA GLU A 192 -23.73 -1.15 -11.31
C GLU A 192 -23.87 0.33 -10.89
N TYR A 193 -23.06 0.76 -9.92
CA TYR A 193 -22.89 2.17 -9.57
C TYR A 193 -21.98 2.84 -10.60
N GLN A 194 -22.57 3.51 -11.59
CA GLN A 194 -21.87 4.46 -12.46
C GLN A 194 -21.69 5.80 -11.72
N GLY A 195 -20.49 6.02 -11.18
CA GLY A 195 -20.09 7.36 -10.75
C GLY A 195 -20.02 8.32 -11.94
N PRO A 196 -20.35 9.61 -11.77
CA PRO A 196 -20.29 10.58 -12.87
C PRO A 196 -18.84 10.73 -13.33
N SER A 197 -18.54 10.16 -14.50
CA SER A 197 -17.30 10.42 -15.23
C SER A 197 -17.30 11.89 -15.65
N LEU A 198 -16.45 12.69 -15.01
CA LEU A 198 -16.43 14.16 -15.14
C LEU A 198 -15.95 14.68 -16.52
N LEU A 199 -15.53 13.84 -17.46
CA LEU A 199 -14.81 14.30 -18.67
C LEU A 199 -15.20 13.63 -20.00
N LYS A 200 -16.49 13.30 -20.23
CA LYS A 200 -16.96 12.94 -21.59
C LYS A 200 -18.37 13.46 -21.90
N GLN A 201 -18.46 14.58 -22.63
CA GLN A 201 -19.58 14.83 -23.55
C GLN A 201 -19.02 15.03 -24.97
N PRO A 202 -19.49 14.26 -25.97
CA PRO A 202 -19.26 14.60 -27.36
C PRO A 202 -20.18 15.75 -27.77
N LEU A 203 -19.59 16.81 -28.33
CA LEU A 203 -20.27 17.89 -29.04
C LEU A 203 -21.11 17.32 -30.19
N VAL A 204 -22.42 17.24 -30.02
CA VAL A 204 -23.38 17.19 -31.12
C VAL A 204 -24.23 18.44 -31.03
N ILE A 205 -24.02 19.32 -32.00
CA ILE A 205 -24.82 20.52 -32.27
C ILE A 205 -26.25 20.08 -32.64
N GLY A 206 -27.24 20.56 -31.88
CA GLY A 206 -28.66 20.37 -32.18
C GLY A 206 -29.52 21.28 -31.32
N ALA A 207 -29.91 22.43 -31.88
CA ALA A 207 -30.73 23.44 -31.24
C ALA A 207 -32.12 22.91 -30.81
N VAL A 208 -32.45 22.96 -29.51
CA VAL A 208 -33.84 23.00 -29.02
C VAL A 208 -33.93 23.82 -27.71
N ALA A 209 -34.61 24.96 -27.86
CA ALA A 209 -35.51 25.65 -26.94
C ALA A 209 -35.14 25.89 -25.45
N VAL A 210 -34.96 27.19 -25.19
CA VAL A 210 -35.35 27.98 -24.01
C VAL A 210 -36.64 27.46 -23.32
N VAL A 211 -36.74 27.73 -22.02
CA VAL A 211 -37.89 27.64 -21.09
C VAL A 211 -37.78 26.51 -20.05
N VAL A 212 -36.97 26.69 -19.00
CA VAL A 212 -37.33 26.41 -17.58
C VAL A 212 -36.43 27.24 -16.66
N ALA A 213 -36.75 28.52 -16.49
CA ALA A 213 -36.16 29.36 -15.44
C ALA A 213 -37.22 30.37 -14.98
N LEU A 214 -38.31 29.88 -14.36
CA LEU A 214 -39.34 30.72 -13.70
C LEU A 214 -40.39 29.88 -12.91
N LEU A 215 -39.98 28.91 -12.10
CA LEU A 215 -40.93 28.12 -11.27
C LEU A 215 -40.47 27.82 -9.84
N VAL A 216 -39.63 28.63 -9.22
CA VAL A 216 -39.37 28.55 -7.76
C VAL A 216 -39.17 29.93 -7.13
N VAL A 217 -40.15 30.83 -7.30
CA VAL A 217 -40.34 31.98 -6.39
C VAL A 217 -41.85 32.17 -6.17
N VAL A 218 -42.33 31.52 -5.10
CA VAL A 218 -43.43 31.85 -4.15
C VAL A 218 -44.37 33.02 -4.53
N PRO A 219 -45.71 32.84 -4.47
CA PRO A 219 -46.52 33.23 -3.28
C PRO A 219 -47.77 32.33 -3.05
N LEU A 220 -48.52 32.28 -1.94
CA LEU A 220 -48.62 32.94 -0.63
C LEU A 220 -49.81 32.25 0.11
N ILE A 221 -49.84 32.37 1.44
CA ILE A 221 -51.04 32.42 2.32
C ILE A 221 -51.89 31.15 2.48
N ALA A 222 -51.72 30.49 3.65
CA ALA A 222 -52.84 30.21 4.55
C ALA A 222 -52.30 29.83 5.95
N LEU A 223 -52.96 30.37 6.98
CA LEU A 223 -52.80 30.13 8.43
C LEU A 223 -51.84 31.08 9.18
N GLY A 224 -52.39 32.27 9.51
CA GLY A 224 -52.17 32.92 10.81
C GLY A 224 -52.72 32.03 11.95
N SER A 225 -52.58 32.34 13.24
CA SER A 225 -52.61 33.63 13.92
C SER A 225 -52.08 33.42 15.36
N ASP A 226 -51.33 34.40 15.87
CA ASP A 226 -51.70 35.27 17.01
C ASP A 226 -51.52 34.61 18.39
N SER A 227 -50.56 35.03 19.21
CA SER A 227 -50.67 36.13 20.19
C SER A 227 -49.37 36.06 21.02
N GLY A 228 -48.68 37.10 21.48
CA GLY A 228 -49.05 38.45 21.85
C GLY A 228 -48.55 38.69 23.29
N GLY A 229 -47.67 39.67 23.49
CA GLY A 229 -47.44 40.29 24.81
C GLY A 229 -46.03 40.14 25.40
N GLY A 230 -45.23 41.20 25.26
CA GLY A 230 -43.98 41.38 26.00
C GLY A 230 -44.15 41.94 27.41
N ARG A 231 -43.04 41.97 28.15
CA ARG A 231 -42.57 43.12 28.95
C ARG A 231 -41.27 42.75 29.66
N ASP A 232 -40.35 43.70 29.62
CA ASP A 232 -39.13 43.77 30.42
C ASP A 232 -39.45 43.84 31.92
N GLN A 233 -38.64 43.17 32.75
CA GLN A 233 -38.12 43.79 33.98
C GLN A 233 -36.96 42.99 34.61
N ALA A 234 -36.07 43.77 35.20
CA ALA A 234 -34.75 43.44 35.68
C ALA A 234 -34.72 42.98 37.15
N ALA A 235 -33.53 42.51 37.53
CA ALA A 235 -32.90 42.55 38.85
C ALA A 235 -33.46 41.63 39.96
N GLY A 236 -32.55 40.91 40.63
CA GLY A 236 -32.87 40.27 41.90
C GLY A 236 -31.99 39.08 42.27
N THR A 237 -30.81 39.38 42.82
CA THR A 237 -29.98 38.59 43.75
C THR A 237 -30.78 37.66 44.68
N VAL A 238 -30.35 36.41 44.89
CA VAL A 238 -29.77 35.85 46.14
C VAL A 238 -29.76 34.31 46.17
N GLU A 239 -28.65 33.79 46.69
CA GLU A 239 -28.44 32.62 47.54
C GLU A 239 -28.98 31.22 47.20
N ALA A 240 -28.00 30.31 47.11
CA ALA A 240 -27.86 29.05 47.86
C ALA A 240 -29.09 28.13 47.99
N THR A 241 -28.92 26.87 47.58
CA THR A 241 -29.14 25.65 48.39
C THR A 241 -28.90 24.41 47.51
N THR A 242 -27.77 23.70 47.69
CA THR A 242 -27.69 22.24 47.50
C THR A 242 -28.64 21.55 48.48
N PRO A 243 -29.32 20.43 48.16
CA PRO A 243 -28.62 19.14 48.19
C PRO A 243 -29.24 17.96 47.37
N THR A 244 -28.51 16.84 47.40
CA THR A 244 -29.02 15.45 47.45
C THR A 244 -29.17 14.63 46.15
N THR A 245 -28.19 13.73 46.00
CA THR A 245 -28.18 12.37 45.41
C THR A 245 -29.49 11.58 45.54
N PRO A 246 -29.81 10.66 44.61
CA PRO A 246 -29.58 9.26 44.97
C PRO A 246 -29.04 8.36 43.84
N GLU A 247 -28.17 7.45 44.28
CA GLU A 247 -27.79 6.16 43.68
C GLU A 247 -29.01 5.21 43.64
N PRO A 248 -29.05 4.24 42.70
CA PRO A 248 -29.09 2.87 43.20
C PRO A 248 -28.16 1.88 42.48
N THR A 249 -27.58 1.02 43.31
CA THR A 249 -26.74 -0.17 43.10
C THR A 249 -27.58 -1.40 42.64
N PRO A 250 -27.02 -2.63 42.48
CA PRO A 250 -27.24 -3.50 41.32
C PRO A 250 -28.16 -4.70 41.64
N SER A 251 -28.46 -5.54 40.64
CA SER A 251 -29.04 -6.86 40.90
C SER A 251 -28.53 -7.93 39.96
N GLU A 252 -28.39 -9.12 40.54
CA GLU A 252 -27.55 -10.25 40.17
C GLU A 252 -28.23 -11.27 39.23
N SER A 253 -27.36 -12.11 38.64
CA SER A 253 -27.48 -13.57 38.49
C SER A 253 -28.71 -14.19 37.82
N ALA A 254 -28.44 -14.89 36.70
CA ALA A 254 -28.93 -16.25 36.52
C ALA A 254 -27.91 -17.09 35.75
N SER A 255 -27.47 -18.15 36.42
CA SER A 255 -26.64 -19.25 35.93
C SER A 255 -27.39 -20.13 34.92
N VAL A 256 -26.69 -20.64 33.90
CA VAL A 256 -27.05 -21.92 33.27
C VAL A 256 -25.80 -22.69 32.86
N THR A 257 -25.73 -23.89 33.41
CA THR A 257 -24.73 -24.94 33.22
C THR A 257 -25.13 -25.82 32.04
N SER A 258 -24.19 -26.19 31.15
CA SER A 258 -24.27 -27.38 30.29
C SER A 258 -22.89 -27.73 29.75
N SER A 259 -22.49 -28.98 29.95
CA SER A 259 -21.17 -29.58 29.70
C SER A 259 -21.15 -30.33 28.34
N PRO A 260 -20.14 -31.13 27.96
CA PRO A 260 -19.29 -30.91 26.78
C PRO A 260 -19.47 -31.94 25.65
N SER A 261 -18.93 -31.69 24.45
CA SER A 261 -18.64 -32.80 23.50
C SER A 261 -17.61 -32.49 22.40
N ALA A 262 -16.53 -33.26 22.46
CA ALA A 262 -15.69 -33.86 21.42
C ALA A 262 -15.36 -33.11 20.11
N SER A 263 -14.06 -32.81 19.94
CA SER A 263 -13.36 -32.79 18.64
C SER A 263 -13.15 -34.20 18.09
N PRO A 264 -12.95 -34.33 16.77
CA PRO A 264 -11.97 -35.27 16.25
C PRO A 264 -10.77 -34.56 15.62
N SER A 265 -9.61 -34.99 16.08
CA SER A 265 -8.28 -34.79 15.51
C SER A 265 -8.13 -35.54 14.19
N VAL A 266 -7.43 -34.95 13.21
CA VAL A 266 -6.77 -35.71 12.14
C VAL A 266 -5.27 -35.47 12.22
N SER A 267 -4.55 -36.57 12.43
CA SER A 267 -3.11 -36.66 12.48
C SER A 267 -2.58 -37.18 11.15
N SER A 268 -1.44 -36.62 10.77
CA SER A 268 -0.43 -37.08 9.84
C SER A 268 -0.24 -38.60 9.70
N SER A 269 0.05 -39.06 8.49
CA SER A 269 0.82 -40.28 8.26
C SER A 269 1.75 -40.13 7.04
N ALA A 270 2.95 -40.69 7.19
CA ALA A 270 4.09 -40.57 6.29
C ALA A 270 4.45 -41.91 5.64
N SER A 271 4.94 -41.84 4.39
CA SER A 271 5.85 -42.78 3.70
C SER A 271 5.37 -44.22 3.39
N PRO A 272 6.05 -45.00 2.50
CA PRO A 272 7.05 -44.69 1.47
C PRO A 272 6.72 -45.33 0.08
N SER A 273 7.38 -44.91 -1.00
CA SER A 273 7.61 -45.80 -2.15
C SER A 273 8.83 -45.39 -2.97
N ALA A 274 9.77 -46.34 -3.03
CA ALA A 274 10.97 -46.32 -3.84
C ALA A 274 10.63 -46.53 -5.33
N SER A 275 11.32 -45.82 -6.22
CA SER A 275 11.60 -46.32 -7.57
C SER A 275 12.92 -45.78 -8.08
N LYS A 276 13.69 -46.71 -8.63
CA LYS A 276 15.08 -46.62 -9.10
C LYS A 276 15.12 -46.19 -10.58
N SER A 277 16.32 -45.78 -11.01
CA SER A 277 16.83 -45.73 -12.40
C SER A 277 16.24 -44.62 -13.30
N ALA A 278 16.99 -43.89 -14.12
CA ALA A 278 18.33 -44.11 -14.68
C ALA A 278 19.02 -42.78 -15.07
N SER A 279 20.35 -42.75 -15.00
CA SER A 279 21.22 -41.81 -15.73
C SER A 279 21.12 -42.03 -17.25
N PRO A 280 21.36 -40.99 -18.07
CA PRO A 280 22.69 -40.91 -18.70
C PRO A 280 23.24 -39.48 -18.90
N LYS A 281 24.55 -39.36 -18.68
CA LYS A 281 25.49 -38.39 -19.30
C LYS A 281 26.69 -39.27 -19.76
N PRO A 282 27.58 -38.87 -20.68
CA PRO A 282 27.73 -37.57 -21.33
C PRO A 282 28.06 -37.61 -22.85
N SER A 283 27.99 -36.47 -23.53
CA SER A 283 28.95 -36.21 -24.62
C SER A 283 29.21 -34.72 -24.80
N ARG A 284 30.50 -34.39 -24.84
CA ARG A 284 31.08 -33.08 -25.12
C ARG A 284 31.22 -32.92 -26.63
N SER A 285 30.99 -31.72 -27.13
CA SER A 285 31.86 -31.13 -28.16
C SER A 285 31.82 -29.60 -28.09
N PRO A 286 32.99 -28.93 -28.10
CA PRO A 286 33.09 -27.49 -28.12
C PRO A 286 33.09 -26.99 -29.58
N SER A 287 32.17 -26.08 -29.91
CA SER A 287 32.22 -25.34 -31.18
C SER A 287 32.74 -23.93 -30.92
N THR A 288 33.95 -23.68 -31.39
CA THR A 288 34.64 -22.40 -31.39
C THR A 288 34.10 -21.52 -32.51
N ALA A 289 33.50 -20.37 -32.17
CA ALA A 289 33.23 -19.28 -33.10
C ALA A 289 33.43 -17.92 -32.40
N PRO A 290 33.84 -16.86 -33.13
CA PRO A 290 34.66 -15.79 -32.59
C PRO A 290 33.87 -14.70 -31.83
N ALA A 291 34.57 -14.12 -30.85
CA ALA A 291 34.11 -13.05 -29.99
C ALA A 291 33.65 -11.79 -30.77
N ALA A 292 32.37 -11.46 -30.63
CA ALA A 292 31.87 -10.10 -30.81
C ALA A 292 32.13 -9.30 -29.52
N PRO A 293 32.42 -7.99 -29.61
CA PRO A 293 32.80 -7.17 -28.45
C PRO A 293 31.65 -7.08 -27.43
N ASN A 294 31.97 -7.40 -26.17
CA ASN A 294 31.06 -7.33 -25.04
C ASN A 294 30.30 -5.99 -24.98
N PRO A 295 28.96 -5.98 -24.89
CA PRO A 295 28.25 -4.80 -24.45
C PRO A 295 28.67 -4.49 -23.00
N ARG A 296 29.05 -3.24 -22.78
CA ARG A 296 29.36 -2.64 -21.48
C ARG A 296 28.23 -2.97 -20.49
N PRO A 297 28.49 -3.56 -19.30
CA PRO A 297 27.46 -3.81 -18.32
C PRO A 297 26.87 -2.46 -17.86
N THR A 298 25.58 -2.27 -18.14
CA THR A 298 24.74 -1.23 -17.56
C THR A 298 24.66 -1.47 -16.06
N ALA A 299 24.59 -0.40 -15.27
CA ALA A 299 24.56 -0.40 -13.80
C ALA A 299 23.28 -1.02 -13.20
N GLY A 300 23.02 -2.30 -13.48
CA GLY A 300 21.84 -3.05 -13.06
C GLY A 300 22.11 -4.31 -12.23
N ASP A 301 23.36 -4.74 -12.11
CA ASP A 301 23.75 -5.83 -11.20
C ASP A 301 23.91 -5.31 -9.77
N ALA A 302 22.83 -4.76 -9.21
CA ALA A 302 22.76 -4.49 -7.79
C ALA A 302 22.69 -5.84 -7.06
N ASP A 303 23.83 -6.20 -6.47
CA ASP A 303 24.09 -7.30 -5.55
C ASP A 303 22.84 -7.83 -4.81
N GLN A 304 22.13 -8.78 -5.43
CA GLN A 304 21.01 -9.54 -4.83
C GLN A 304 21.48 -10.51 -3.74
N SER A 305 22.78 -10.66 -3.54
CA SER A 305 23.39 -11.58 -2.58
C SER A 305 23.12 -11.20 -1.12
N ASP A 306 22.57 -10.01 -0.87
CA ASP A 306 22.35 -9.48 0.49
C ASP A 306 20.96 -9.77 1.08
N ILE A 307 20.10 -10.48 0.36
CA ILE A 307 18.83 -10.95 0.94
C ILE A 307 19.16 -12.08 1.93
N PRO A 308 18.84 -11.91 3.22
CA PRO A 308 19.20 -12.89 4.23
C PRO A 308 18.49 -14.23 3.97
N THR A 309 19.28 -15.30 3.93
CA THR A 309 18.76 -16.66 3.99
C THR A 309 18.30 -16.99 5.41
N GLY A 310 17.20 -17.73 5.55
CA GLY A 310 16.68 -18.20 6.83
C GLY A 310 15.47 -17.41 7.33
N THR A 311 15.25 -17.47 8.65
CA THR A 311 14.13 -16.79 9.30
C THR A 311 14.53 -15.36 9.66
N VAL A 312 13.62 -14.43 9.40
CA VAL A 312 13.78 -13.00 9.70
C VAL A 312 12.54 -12.45 10.37
N VAL A 313 12.71 -11.28 10.98
CA VAL A 313 11.61 -10.36 11.27
C VAL A 313 11.76 -9.17 10.33
N LEU A 314 10.65 -8.74 9.71
CA LEU A 314 10.61 -7.58 8.83
C LEU A 314 10.29 -6.34 9.68
N LYS A 315 11.29 -5.51 9.94
CA LYS A 315 11.16 -4.30 10.75
C LYS A 315 11.00 -3.06 9.88
N ASN A 316 9.89 -2.36 10.02
CA ASN A 316 9.64 -1.09 9.39
C ASN A 316 10.65 -0.03 9.88
N LYS A 317 11.25 0.73 8.96
CA LYS A 317 12.27 1.74 9.28
C LYS A 317 11.68 2.96 9.98
N LYS A 318 10.56 3.50 9.50
CA LYS A 318 9.93 4.74 10.03
C LYS A 318 9.37 4.50 11.43
N TRP A 319 8.63 3.40 11.60
CA TRP A 319 7.90 3.14 12.84
C TRP A 319 8.69 2.31 13.86
N SER A 320 9.73 1.59 13.42
CA SER A 320 10.45 0.62 14.25
C SER A 320 9.57 -0.52 14.80
N LEU A 321 8.46 -0.78 14.12
CA LEU A 321 7.55 -1.90 14.36
C LEU A 321 7.79 -3.00 13.33
N CYS A 322 7.27 -4.20 13.61
CA CYS A 322 7.52 -5.37 12.81
C CYS A 322 6.24 -5.90 12.16
N LEU A 323 6.41 -6.56 11.01
CA LEU A 323 5.35 -7.28 10.32
C LEU A 323 4.82 -8.40 11.22
N ASP A 324 3.54 -8.32 11.57
CA ASP A 324 2.91 -9.06 12.67
C ASP A 324 1.52 -9.55 12.26
N LEU A 325 1.01 -10.55 12.97
CA LEU A 325 -0.36 -11.02 12.85
C LEU A 325 -1.15 -10.69 14.12
N PRO A 326 -2.50 -10.79 14.06
CA PRO A 326 -3.28 -10.72 15.28
C PRO A 326 -3.04 -11.86 16.27
N GLY A 327 -2.64 -11.49 17.48
CA GLY A 327 -2.26 -12.42 18.56
C GLY A 327 -0.83 -12.95 18.38
N THR A 328 -0.45 -13.97 19.16
CA THR A 328 0.90 -14.62 19.10
C THR A 328 0.87 -16.04 18.53
N GLY A 329 -0.34 -16.55 18.27
CA GLY A 329 -0.60 -17.89 17.76
C GLY A 329 -0.45 -18.00 16.25
N LYS A 330 -0.86 -19.14 15.70
CA LYS A 330 -1.01 -19.30 14.25
C LYS A 330 -2.03 -18.29 13.71
N GLY A 331 -1.72 -17.73 12.55
CA GLY A 331 -2.65 -16.96 11.77
C GLY A 331 -3.79 -17.81 11.20
N LYS A 332 -4.66 -17.15 10.43
CA LYS A 332 -5.77 -17.74 9.69
C LYS A 332 -5.68 -17.28 8.24
N LYS A 333 -6.25 -18.07 7.33
CA LYS A 333 -6.44 -17.61 5.94
C LYS A 333 -7.25 -16.32 5.93
N ASP A 334 -6.85 -15.41 5.05
CA ASP A 334 -7.42 -14.07 4.87
C ASP A 334 -7.30 -13.17 6.10
N GLN A 335 -6.52 -13.59 7.11
CA GLN A 335 -6.26 -12.73 8.26
C GLN A 335 -5.37 -11.57 7.83
N ARG A 336 -5.83 -10.35 8.16
CA ARG A 336 -5.04 -9.15 7.89
C ARG A 336 -3.74 -9.17 8.65
N VAL A 337 -2.67 -8.85 7.92
CA VAL A 337 -1.37 -8.57 8.50
C VAL A 337 -1.39 -7.14 9.06
N ARG A 338 -0.69 -6.93 10.17
CA ARG A 338 -0.61 -5.65 10.86
C ARG A 338 0.81 -5.39 11.36
N ASP A 339 1.04 -4.21 11.91
CA ASP A 339 2.28 -3.93 12.63
C ASP A 339 2.19 -4.33 14.11
N GLY A 340 3.35 -4.53 14.71
CA GLY A 340 3.47 -4.91 16.11
C GLY A 340 4.82 -4.56 16.70
N ALA A 341 4.88 -4.52 18.03
CA ALA A 341 6.16 -4.42 18.72
C ALA A 341 7.02 -5.63 18.34
N CYS A 342 8.26 -5.40 17.94
CA CYS A 342 9.13 -6.44 17.42
C CYS A 342 9.44 -7.51 18.48
N VAL A 343 8.91 -8.72 18.31
CA VAL A 343 9.20 -9.88 19.16
C VAL A 343 9.94 -10.92 18.33
N THR A 344 11.21 -11.12 18.64
CA THR A 344 12.04 -12.08 17.91
C THR A 344 11.85 -13.51 18.39
N SER A 345 11.13 -13.78 19.48
CA SER A 345 10.89 -15.15 19.99
C SER A 345 10.04 -16.00 19.03
N SER A 346 10.25 -17.31 19.01
CA SER A 346 9.39 -18.25 18.26
C SER A 346 8.01 -18.47 18.92
N ALA A 347 7.83 -17.97 20.14
CA ALA A 347 6.53 -17.95 20.81
C ALA A 347 5.53 -17.03 20.10
N ASP A 348 6.01 -16.01 19.38
CA ASP A 348 5.20 -15.08 18.59
C ASP A 348 5.02 -15.58 17.13
N ASN A 349 4.36 -14.78 16.30
CA ASN A 349 4.08 -15.05 14.88
C ASN A 349 4.69 -13.98 13.93
N GLN A 350 5.66 -13.19 14.42
CA GLN A 350 6.36 -12.16 13.63
C GLN A 350 7.57 -12.69 12.83
N ARG A 351 7.76 -14.01 12.79
CA ARG A 351 8.89 -14.67 12.12
C ARG A 351 8.48 -15.10 10.72
N TRP A 352 9.28 -14.69 9.73
CA TRP A 352 9.02 -14.91 8.31
C TRP A 352 10.21 -15.56 7.63
N THR A 353 9.95 -16.36 6.60
CA THR A 353 10.97 -16.90 5.70
C THR A 353 10.84 -16.23 4.35
N LEU A 354 11.97 -15.86 3.76
CA LEU A 354 12.05 -15.29 2.41
C LEU A 354 12.39 -16.43 1.45
N ALA A 355 11.36 -17.16 0.99
CA ALA A 355 11.53 -18.33 0.15
C ALA A 355 11.60 -17.92 -1.32
N LYS A 356 12.78 -17.99 -1.92
CA LYS A 356 12.93 -17.69 -3.35
C LYS A 356 12.09 -18.66 -4.18
N SER A 357 11.20 -18.11 -5.00
CA SER A 357 10.31 -18.86 -5.89
C SER A 357 10.89 -18.96 -7.30
N SER A 358 11.36 -17.84 -7.86
CA SER A 358 11.96 -17.80 -9.21
C SER A 358 13.13 -16.81 -9.24
N SER A 359 14.10 -17.07 -10.11
CA SER A 359 15.31 -16.26 -10.21
C SER A 359 15.28 -15.39 -11.47
N GLY A 360 15.54 -14.09 -11.31
CA GLY A 360 15.61 -13.13 -12.41
C GLY A 360 14.31 -12.93 -13.22
N GLN A 361 13.17 -13.38 -12.72
CA GLN A 361 11.86 -13.26 -13.41
C GLN A 361 11.06 -12.03 -12.99
N GLY A 362 11.46 -11.35 -11.92
CA GLY A 362 10.81 -10.15 -11.45
C GLY A 362 11.21 -8.90 -12.24
N THR A 363 10.52 -7.80 -11.95
CA THR A 363 10.82 -6.50 -12.55
C THR A 363 12.30 -6.15 -12.38
N ARG A 364 12.94 -5.66 -13.46
CA ARG A 364 14.38 -5.37 -13.54
C ARG A 364 15.28 -6.59 -13.30
N GLY A 365 14.80 -7.79 -13.59
CA GLY A 365 15.56 -9.04 -13.37
C GLY A 365 15.64 -9.39 -11.89
N ALA A 366 14.64 -8.99 -11.10
CA ALA A 366 14.61 -9.32 -9.68
C ALA A 366 14.38 -10.82 -9.43
N ASP A 367 15.00 -11.37 -8.39
CA ASP A 367 14.54 -12.64 -7.81
C ASP A 367 13.17 -12.42 -7.15
N LEU A 368 12.24 -13.37 -7.34
CA LEU A 368 10.90 -13.35 -6.74
C LEU A 368 10.83 -14.29 -5.54
N TYR A 369 10.12 -13.87 -4.51
CA TYR A 369 10.05 -14.55 -3.22
C TYR A 369 8.62 -14.67 -2.73
N LEU A 370 8.35 -15.79 -2.07
CA LEU A 370 7.26 -15.91 -1.12
C LEU A 370 7.74 -15.44 0.25
N ILE A 371 6.95 -14.59 0.91
CA ILE A 371 7.19 -14.19 2.30
C ILE A 371 6.27 -15.05 3.16
N ARG A 372 6.82 -16.13 3.73
CA ARG A 372 6.04 -17.16 4.43
C ARG A 372 6.17 -17.04 5.94
N ASN A 373 5.05 -16.96 6.64
CA ASN A 373 5.02 -16.98 8.09
C ASN A 373 5.50 -18.32 8.65
N VAL A 374 6.40 -18.30 9.62
CA VAL A 374 6.98 -19.52 10.20
C VAL A 374 5.99 -20.26 11.09
N LYS A 375 5.02 -19.57 11.69
CA LYS A 375 4.13 -20.12 12.71
C LYS A 375 3.04 -21.02 12.11
N ASP A 376 2.46 -20.61 10.98
CA ASP A 376 1.38 -21.34 10.30
C ASP A 376 1.74 -21.81 8.89
N GLY A 377 2.80 -21.28 8.28
CA GLY A 377 3.22 -21.63 6.93
C GLY A 377 2.42 -20.96 5.81
N LEU A 378 1.57 -19.96 6.11
CA LEU A 378 0.87 -19.14 5.12
C LEU A 378 1.80 -18.07 4.54
N CYS A 379 1.43 -17.53 3.38
CA CYS A 379 2.21 -16.53 2.64
C CYS A 379 1.53 -15.17 2.67
N LEU A 380 2.36 -14.12 2.67
CA LEU A 380 1.93 -12.74 2.50
C LEU A 380 1.27 -12.58 1.13
N ASP A 381 0.02 -12.15 1.15
CA ASP A 381 -0.92 -12.29 0.04
C ASP A 381 -1.79 -11.02 -0.07
N LEU A 382 -2.25 -10.77 -1.28
CA LEU A 382 -3.24 -9.74 -1.55
C LEU A 382 -4.54 -10.42 -2.00
N PRO A 383 -5.72 -9.86 -1.68
CA PRO A 383 -6.99 -10.47 -2.05
C PRO A 383 -7.07 -10.81 -3.55
N TYR A 384 -7.67 -11.96 -3.85
CA TYR A 384 -7.83 -12.50 -5.20
C TYR A 384 -6.47 -12.79 -5.88
N TYR A 385 -6.47 -13.14 -7.17
CA TYR A 385 -5.25 -13.61 -7.85
C TYR A 385 -4.50 -12.54 -8.64
N GLU A 386 -5.14 -11.40 -8.90
CA GLU A 386 -4.63 -10.35 -9.79
C GLU A 386 -3.89 -9.26 -9.03
N GLY A 387 -3.21 -8.38 -9.77
CA GLY A 387 -2.63 -7.17 -9.22
C GLY A 387 -3.69 -6.31 -8.53
N ARG A 388 -3.31 -5.65 -7.43
CA ARG A 388 -4.22 -4.88 -6.60
C ARG A 388 -3.78 -3.42 -6.50
N ARG A 389 -4.77 -2.52 -6.40
CA ARG A 389 -4.50 -1.08 -6.36
C ARG A 389 -3.87 -0.67 -5.04
N ALA A 390 -3.37 0.57 -5.00
CA ALA A 390 -2.91 1.18 -3.77
C ALA A 390 -3.98 1.13 -2.67
N SER A 391 -3.54 1.16 -1.42
CA SER A 391 -4.36 0.98 -0.22
C SER A 391 -5.06 -0.39 -0.11
N THR A 392 -4.77 -1.36 -0.98
CA THR A 392 -5.32 -2.72 -0.81
C THR A 392 -4.72 -3.37 0.43
N PRO A 393 -5.54 -3.91 1.36
CA PRO A 393 -5.05 -4.59 2.55
C PRO A 393 -4.26 -5.85 2.22
N VAL A 394 -3.20 -6.10 2.98
CA VAL A 394 -2.39 -7.31 2.90
C VAL A 394 -2.86 -8.33 3.94
N SER A 395 -2.99 -9.58 3.53
CA SER A 395 -3.42 -10.71 4.35
C SER A 395 -2.47 -11.90 4.23
N GLU A 396 -2.80 -13.00 4.90
CA GLU A 396 -2.14 -14.28 4.69
C GLU A 396 -3.02 -15.26 3.94
N PHE A 397 -2.44 -16.01 3.00
CA PHE A 397 -3.15 -17.07 2.31
C PHE A 397 -2.28 -18.30 2.04
N THR A 398 -2.89 -19.33 1.43
CA THR A 398 -2.18 -20.55 1.05
C THR A 398 -1.14 -20.21 -0.01
N CYS A 399 0.11 -20.55 0.28
CA CYS A 399 1.23 -20.21 -0.59
C CYS A 399 1.11 -20.77 -2.02
N ASP A 400 1.18 -19.89 -3.01
CA ASP A 400 1.34 -20.17 -4.43
C ASP A 400 2.57 -19.42 -4.97
N GLY A 401 3.61 -20.16 -5.31
CA GLY A 401 4.87 -19.61 -5.82
C GLY A 401 4.87 -19.32 -7.33
N THR A 402 3.75 -19.47 -8.01
CA THR A 402 3.62 -19.19 -9.44
C THR A 402 3.22 -17.73 -9.70
N ASP A 403 3.31 -17.30 -10.95
CA ASP A 403 2.83 -15.98 -11.41
C ASP A 403 1.30 -15.93 -11.59
N HIS A 404 0.60 -17.06 -11.40
CA HIS A 404 -0.86 -17.12 -11.43
C HIS A 404 -1.50 -16.39 -10.24
N ASP A 405 -0.76 -16.23 -9.14
CA ASP A 405 -1.20 -15.51 -7.94
C ASP A 405 -0.45 -14.18 -7.77
N ASN A 406 -0.86 -13.36 -6.80
CA ASN A 406 -0.23 -12.08 -6.47
C ASN A 406 0.68 -12.17 -5.23
N GLN A 407 1.09 -13.37 -4.82
CA GLN A 407 1.92 -13.62 -3.63
C GLN A 407 3.42 -13.48 -3.87
N LEU A 408 3.84 -13.16 -5.09
CA LEU A 408 5.26 -12.99 -5.42
C LEU A 408 5.73 -11.56 -5.13
N TRP A 409 6.72 -11.48 -4.25
CA TRP A 409 7.34 -10.24 -3.81
C TRP A 409 8.80 -10.18 -4.24
N TRP A 410 9.32 -8.98 -4.46
CA TRP A 410 10.74 -8.78 -4.69
C TRP A 410 11.28 -7.63 -3.85
N PHE A 411 12.59 -7.62 -3.67
CA PHE A 411 13.26 -6.74 -2.71
C PHE A 411 14.16 -5.75 -3.44
N ASP A 412 13.77 -4.49 -3.43
CA ASP A 412 14.48 -3.40 -4.07
C ASP A 412 15.37 -2.70 -3.05
N LYS A 413 16.67 -3.04 -3.07
CA LYS A 413 17.65 -2.58 -2.09
C LYS A 413 17.87 -1.07 -2.20
N ARG A 414 17.81 -0.37 -1.07
CA ARG A 414 18.06 1.07 -0.96
C ARG A 414 19.50 1.34 -0.51
N ALA A 415 20.03 2.52 -0.84
CA ALA A 415 21.41 2.91 -0.53
C ALA A 415 21.74 2.88 0.98
N ASN A 416 20.75 3.00 1.85
CA ASN A 416 20.89 2.98 3.30
C ASN A 416 20.77 1.57 3.92
N GLY A 417 20.76 0.51 3.09
CA GLY A 417 20.69 -0.88 3.51
C GLY A 417 19.28 -1.38 3.90
N THR A 418 18.23 -0.59 3.70
CA THR A 418 16.85 -1.08 3.77
C THR A 418 16.36 -1.55 2.41
N TYR A 419 15.15 -2.10 2.37
CA TYR A 419 14.50 -2.59 1.16
C TYR A 419 13.13 -1.97 1.02
N TRP A 420 12.75 -1.65 -0.20
CA TRP A 420 11.35 -1.64 -0.57
C TRP A 420 10.92 -3.09 -0.85
N VAL A 421 9.82 -3.52 -0.23
CA VAL A 421 9.24 -4.86 -0.45
C VAL A 421 8.09 -4.69 -1.44
N ARG A 422 8.28 -5.13 -2.68
CA ARG A 422 7.39 -4.81 -3.80
C ARG A 422 6.60 -6.01 -4.25
N ASN A 423 5.33 -5.80 -4.56
CA ASN A 423 4.47 -6.82 -5.12
C ASN A 423 4.62 -6.89 -6.63
N GLN A 424 4.98 -8.06 -7.16
CA GLN A 424 5.26 -8.21 -8.59
C GLN A 424 4.03 -7.96 -9.47
N LYS A 425 2.85 -8.40 -9.03
CA LYS A 425 1.64 -8.38 -9.86
C LYS A 425 0.90 -7.06 -9.79
N SER A 426 1.09 -6.31 -8.71
CA SER A 426 0.45 -5.02 -8.43
C SER A 426 1.29 -3.85 -8.93
N GLY A 427 1.88 -3.95 -10.13
CA GLY A 427 2.65 -2.84 -10.73
C GLY A 427 3.83 -2.35 -9.87
N ASP A 428 4.49 -3.27 -9.14
CA ASP A 428 5.59 -2.98 -8.23
C ASP A 428 5.26 -2.07 -7.03
N LEU A 429 3.98 -1.98 -6.62
CA LEU A 429 3.60 -1.29 -5.39
C LEU A 429 4.30 -1.90 -4.15
N CYS A 430 4.65 -1.03 -3.20
CA CYS A 430 5.40 -1.34 -2.00
C CYS A 430 4.49 -1.73 -0.82
N LEU A 431 4.98 -2.63 0.03
CA LEU A 431 4.41 -2.90 1.34
C LEU A 431 4.44 -1.63 2.21
N ASP A 432 3.27 -1.27 2.71
CA ASP A 432 2.94 -0.01 3.38
C ASP A 432 2.30 -0.27 4.75
N VAL A 433 2.60 0.58 5.73
CA VAL A 433 1.95 0.52 7.04
C VAL A 433 0.84 1.54 7.08
N ALA A 434 -0.41 1.08 7.19
CA ALA A 434 -1.57 1.96 7.12
C ALA A 434 -1.77 2.80 8.39
N ARG A 435 -0.86 3.73 8.69
CA ARG A 435 -0.91 4.66 9.83
C ARG A 435 -0.32 6.02 9.52
N ALA A 436 -0.85 7.06 10.16
CA ALA A 436 -0.32 8.42 10.07
C ALA A 436 0.52 8.82 11.30
N ASP A 437 0.30 8.16 12.44
CA ASP A 437 0.99 8.43 13.72
C ASP A 437 1.39 7.15 14.46
N LYS A 438 2.15 7.28 15.56
CA LYS A 438 2.54 6.17 16.45
C LYS A 438 1.46 5.76 17.47
N ALA A 439 0.38 6.52 17.63
CA ALA A 439 -0.65 6.26 18.62
C ALA A 439 -1.55 5.08 18.21
N THR A 440 -1.73 4.88 16.91
CA THR A 440 -2.51 3.74 16.38
C THR A 440 -1.83 2.40 16.67
N ALA A 441 -2.29 1.64 17.66
CA ALA A 441 -1.75 0.29 17.85
C ALA A 441 -2.18 -0.64 16.70
N HIS A 442 -1.28 -1.49 16.22
CA HIS A 442 -1.60 -2.56 15.28
C HIS A 442 -2.23 -2.09 13.96
N ALA A 443 -1.60 -1.12 13.31
CA ALA A 443 -2.02 -0.64 12.02
C ALA A 443 -1.95 -1.77 10.97
N GLY A 444 -2.97 -1.89 10.13
CA GLY A 444 -2.98 -2.88 9.06
C GLY A 444 -1.89 -2.61 8.04
N LEU A 445 -1.42 -3.66 7.36
CA LEU A 445 -0.56 -3.51 6.20
C LEU A 445 -1.41 -3.33 4.93
N THR A 446 -0.90 -2.48 4.04
CA THR A 446 -1.44 -2.20 2.71
C THR A 446 -0.33 -2.29 1.67
N ILE A 447 -0.68 -2.13 0.41
CA ILE A 447 0.30 -1.82 -0.65
C ILE A 447 0.10 -0.38 -1.14
N PHE A 448 1.18 0.28 -1.53
CA PHE A 448 1.14 1.68 -1.92
C PHE A 448 2.28 2.07 -2.88
N GLY A 449 2.20 3.26 -3.49
CA GLY A 449 3.30 3.82 -4.27
C GLY A 449 4.59 3.93 -3.45
N CYS A 450 5.70 3.46 -3.99
CA CYS A 450 6.97 3.41 -3.27
C CYS A 450 7.57 4.80 -3.02
N SER A 451 8.06 5.06 -1.81
CA SER A 451 8.71 6.33 -1.47
C SER A 451 9.76 6.14 -0.39
N ASP A 452 10.89 6.83 -0.50
CA ASP A 452 11.92 6.84 0.53
C ASP A 452 11.58 7.81 1.67
N LEU A 453 10.60 8.68 1.45
CA LEU A 453 10.12 9.65 2.44
C LEU A 453 9.03 9.06 3.34
N ASP A 454 8.48 7.90 2.99
CA ASP A 454 7.42 7.23 3.75
C ASP A 454 7.91 5.98 4.49
N ASP A 455 6.99 5.20 5.03
CA ASP A 455 7.28 3.96 5.77
C ASP A 455 7.54 2.73 4.89
N HIS A 456 7.65 2.88 3.58
CA HIS A 456 7.87 1.76 2.66
C HIS A 456 9.23 1.06 2.77
N GLN A 457 10.12 1.53 3.65
CA GLN A 457 11.44 0.97 3.88
C GLN A 457 11.47 -0.04 5.02
N TRP A 458 11.93 -1.25 4.70
CA TRP A 458 11.96 -2.40 5.60
C TRP A 458 13.39 -2.89 5.83
N ARG A 459 13.68 -3.33 7.06
CA ARG A 459 14.92 -4.03 7.42
C ARG A 459 14.62 -5.49 7.70
N PHE A 460 15.46 -6.37 7.20
CA PHE A 460 15.40 -7.79 7.53
C PHE A 460 16.34 -8.09 8.68
N VAL A 461 15.77 -8.46 9.83
CA VAL A 461 16.54 -8.78 11.04
C VAL A 461 16.56 -10.30 11.21
N LYS A 462 17.73 -10.93 11.10
CA LYS A 462 17.88 -12.38 11.33
C LYS A 462 17.56 -12.73 12.80
N VAL A 463 16.93 -13.89 13.02
CA VAL A 463 16.45 -14.37 14.34
C VAL A 463 16.78 -15.82 14.66
#